data_AF-A0A1E4IB45-F1
#
_entry.id   AF-A0A1E4IB45-F1
#
_cell.length_a   1.000
_cell.length_b   1.000
_cell.length_c   1.000
_cell.angle_alpha   90.00
_cell.angle_beta   90.00
_cell.angle_gamma   90.00
#
_symmetry.space_group_name_H-M   'P 1'
#
loop_
_entity.id
_entity.type
_entity.pdbx_description
1 polymer ?
#
loop_
_entity_poly.entity_id
_entity_poly.type
_entity_poly.pdbx_seq_one_letter_code
_entity_poly.pdbx_strand_id
1 'polypeptide(L)'
;MAILLAPKDTIDLIVTAAVLGTRRDDDADHTRQLVQRADQIGQQLWEANYASASYARGMELPAPTYSWEPVFDLIWQASTDQSDYSLTPQQTLQVERCRLFLSENSREHPDWDDSAARLFLEQLGAAVESRLRGWPTSPGEDPGVFEFRGLSNALPRWTRSSGFPQLRSSTTQEQAS
;
A
#
# COMPACT_ATOMS: atom_id res chain seq x y z
N MET A 1 -7.70 -16.01 12.30
CA MET A 1 -8.03 -15.35 11.02
C MET A 1 -7.39 -16.15 9.89
N ALA A 2 -8.03 -16.29 8.73
CA ALA A 2 -7.41 -16.96 7.59
C ALA A 2 -6.40 -16.01 6.92
N ILE A 3 -5.11 -16.37 6.89
CA ILE A 3 -4.10 -15.58 6.18
C ILE A 3 -4.29 -15.75 4.67
N LEU A 4 -4.47 -14.62 3.99
CA LEU A 4 -4.59 -14.53 2.53
C LEU A 4 -3.34 -13.89 1.94
N LEU A 5 -2.78 -14.49 0.90
CA LEU A 5 -1.67 -13.87 0.19
C LEU A 5 -2.11 -12.54 -0.44
N ALA A 6 -1.33 -11.50 -0.18
CA ALA A 6 -1.40 -10.27 -0.95
C ALA A 6 -1.03 -10.54 -2.41
N PRO A 7 -1.82 -10.07 -3.39
CA PRO A 7 -1.39 -10.03 -4.78
C PRO A 7 -0.11 -9.22 -4.97
N LYS A 8 0.70 -9.54 -5.99
CA LYS A 8 1.89 -8.75 -6.36
C LYS A 8 1.55 -7.27 -6.53
N ASP A 9 0.45 -6.98 -7.22
CA ASP A 9 -0.06 -5.61 -7.43
C ASP A 9 -0.24 -4.82 -6.12
N THR A 10 -0.64 -5.48 -5.04
CA THR A 10 -0.77 -4.85 -3.71
C THR A 10 0.58 -4.39 -3.18
N ILE A 11 1.63 -5.20 -3.38
CA ILE A 11 3.00 -4.85 -2.99
C ILE A 11 3.56 -3.78 -3.93
N ASP A 12 3.36 -3.90 -5.24
CA ASP A 12 3.76 -2.89 -6.22
C ASP A 12 3.17 -1.52 -5.89
N LEU A 13 1.90 -1.47 -5.46
CA LEU A 13 1.24 -0.24 -5.02
C LEU A 13 1.92 0.39 -3.79
N ILE A 14 2.18 -0.42 -2.77
CA ILE A 14 2.85 0.00 -1.53
C ILE A 14 4.25 0.54 -1.83
N VAL A 15 5.03 -0.18 -2.63
CA VAL A 15 6.39 0.21 -3.04
C VAL A 15 6.34 1.49 -3.87
N THR A 16 5.42 1.59 -4.81
CA THR A 16 5.25 2.80 -5.64
C THR A 16 4.91 4.03 -4.79
N ALA A 17 4.04 3.88 -3.78
CA ALA A 17 3.70 4.96 -2.87
C ALA A 17 4.91 5.46 -2.07
N ALA A 18 5.74 4.54 -1.56
CA ALA A 18 6.96 4.90 -0.85
C ALA A 18 8.00 5.59 -1.75
N VAL A 19 8.12 5.11 -3.00
CA VAL A 19 8.98 5.73 -4.02
C VAL A 19 8.52 7.16 -4.34
N LEU A 20 7.22 7.39 -4.53
CA LEU A 20 6.69 8.74 -4.78
C LEU A 20 6.96 9.69 -3.60
N GLY A 21 6.88 9.19 -2.37
CA GLY A 21 7.17 10.00 -1.17
C GLY A 21 8.64 10.36 -0.98
N THR A 22 9.57 9.74 -1.72
CA THR A 22 11.03 9.92 -1.55
C THR A 22 11.71 10.62 -2.72
N ARG A 23 11.00 10.85 -3.83
CA ARG A 23 11.57 11.42 -5.05
C ARG A 23 11.87 12.91 -4.84
N ARG A 24 13.14 13.29 -4.92
CA ARG A 24 13.60 14.69 -4.73
C ARG A 24 14.32 15.30 -5.93
N ASP A 25 14.89 14.51 -6.84
CA ASP A 25 15.54 15.01 -8.06
C ASP A 25 15.59 13.94 -9.16
N ASP A 26 15.46 14.36 -10.42
CA ASP A 26 15.52 13.51 -11.62
C ASP A 26 16.96 13.37 -12.16
N ASP A 27 17.78 12.56 -11.50
CA ASP A 27 19.08 12.10 -12.02
C ASP A 27 19.00 10.61 -12.46
N ALA A 28 19.71 10.25 -13.53
CA ALA A 28 19.70 8.92 -14.11
C ALA A 28 20.31 7.86 -13.18
N ASP A 29 21.38 8.21 -12.45
CA ASP A 29 21.97 7.31 -11.45
C ASP A 29 21.07 7.16 -10.22
N HIS A 30 20.32 8.21 -9.87
CA HIS A 30 19.30 8.16 -8.83
C HIS A 30 18.14 7.22 -9.21
N THR A 31 17.75 7.21 -10.48
CA THR A 31 16.68 6.34 -10.99
C THR A 31 17.05 4.85 -10.86
N ARG A 32 18.28 4.45 -11.22
CA ARG A 32 18.71 3.05 -11.10
C ARG A 32 18.73 2.59 -9.63
N GLN A 33 19.27 3.43 -8.74
CA GLN A 33 19.32 3.13 -7.30
C GLN A 33 17.91 3.03 -6.70
N LEU A 34 16.99 3.87 -7.15
CA LEU A 34 15.58 3.85 -6.74
C LEU A 34 14.90 2.55 -7.16
N VAL A 35 15.08 2.08 -8.40
CA VAL A 35 14.54 0.78 -8.85
C VAL A 35 15.11 -0.37 -8.02
N GLN A 36 16.43 -0.41 -7.82
CA GLN A 36 17.05 -1.45 -6.99
C GLN A 36 16.51 -1.47 -5.56
N ARG A 37 16.32 -0.29 -4.96
CA ARG A 37 15.74 -0.17 -3.63
C ARG A 37 14.28 -0.61 -3.60
N ALA A 38 13.52 -0.29 -4.63
CA ALA A 38 12.12 -0.71 -4.77
C ALA A 38 11.99 -2.23 -4.90
N ASP A 39 12.86 -2.88 -5.68
CA ASP A 39 12.96 -4.34 -5.78
C ASP A 39 13.30 -4.96 -4.42
N GLN A 40 14.28 -4.41 -3.70
CA GLN A 40 14.68 -4.91 -2.38
C GLN A 40 13.53 -4.83 -1.37
N ILE A 41 12.85 -3.68 -1.29
CA ILE A 41 11.70 -3.49 -0.40
C ILE A 41 10.57 -4.45 -0.80
N GLY A 42 10.26 -4.53 -2.09
CA GLY A 42 9.19 -5.40 -2.57
C GLY A 42 9.47 -6.87 -2.33
N GLN A 43 10.72 -7.33 -2.50
CA GLN A 43 11.15 -8.69 -2.16
C GLN A 43 10.97 -8.97 -0.66
N GLN A 44 11.36 -8.04 0.22
CA GLN A 44 11.18 -8.20 1.67
C GLN A 44 9.70 -8.34 2.07
N LEU A 45 8.83 -7.50 1.50
CA LEU A 45 7.40 -7.57 1.74
C LEU A 45 6.79 -8.86 1.18
N TRP A 46 7.27 -9.31 0.01
CA TRP A 46 6.82 -10.52 -0.65
C TRP A 46 7.21 -11.78 0.15
N GLU A 47 8.44 -11.84 0.64
CA GLU A 47 8.91 -12.91 1.52
C GLU A 47 8.11 -12.95 2.82
N ALA A 48 7.89 -11.80 3.48
CA ALA A 48 7.08 -11.75 4.70
C ALA A 48 5.64 -12.24 4.45
N ASN A 49 5.01 -11.82 3.36
CA ASN A 49 3.66 -12.27 2.97
C ASN A 49 3.59 -13.80 2.80
N TYR A 50 4.59 -14.42 2.15
CA TYR A 50 4.65 -15.88 1.98
C TYR A 50 5.03 -16.62 3.26
N ALA A 51 5.94 -16.08 4.07
CA ALA A 51 6.32 -16.66 5.36
C ALA A 51 5.12 -16.72 6.30
N SER A 52 4.36 -15.63 6.42
CA SER A 52 3.13 -15.59 7.21
C SER A 52 2.09 -16.58 6.72
N ALA A 53 1.86 -16.66 5.39
CA ALA A 53 0.93 -17.64 4.81
C ALA A 53 1.39 -19.09 5.03
N SER A 54 2.69 -19.35 4.96
CA SER A 54 3.29 -20.65 5.23
C SER A 54 3.05 -21.08 6.68
N TYR A 55 3.37 -20.18 7.61
CA TYR A 55 3.21 -20.41 9.04
C TYR A 55 1.75 -20.71 9.43
N ALA A 56 0.78 -19.89 8.99
CA ALA A 56 -0.63 -20.13 9.32
C ALA A 56 -1.21 -21.40 8.69
N ARG A 57 -0.62 -21.90 7.60
CA ARG A 57 -1.05 -23.14 6.94
C ARG A 57 -0.29 -24.37 7.41
N GLY A 58 0.79 -24.20 8.18
CA GLY A 58 1.68 -25.29 8.56
C GLY A 58 2.35 -25.97 7.37
N MET A 59 2.58 -25.24 6.28
CA MET A 59 3.22 -25.76 5.06
C MET A 59 4.19 -24.73 4.48
N GLU A 60 5.27 -25.19 3.87
CA GLU A 60 6.24 -24.31 3.22
C GLU A 60 5.72 -23.84 1.85
N LEU A 61 5.54 -22.53 1.70
CA LEU A 61 5.23 -21.88 0.42
C LEU A 61 6.43 -21.01 0.03
N PRO A 62 7.32 -21.47 -0.87
CA PRO A 62 8.48 -20.67 -1.26
C PRO A 62 8.01 -19.40 -1.95
N ALA A 63 8.51 -18.24 -1.49
CA ALA A 63 8.24 -16.97 -2.13
C ALA A 63 8.89 -16.93 -3.52
N PRO A 64 8.13 -16.67 -4.60
CA PRO A 64 8.73 -16.43 -5.92
C PRO A 64 9.66 -15.22 -5.90
N THR A 65 10.56 -15.13 -6.88
CA THR A 65 11.33 -13.89 -7.10
C THR A 65 10.37 -12.74 -7.40
N TYR A 66 10.57 -11.63 -6.70
CA TYR A 66 9.85 -10.39 -6.91
C TYR A 66 10.63 -9.48 -7.85
N SER A 67 9.91 -8.84 -8.77
CA SER A 67 10.41 -7.70 -9.54
C SER A 67 9.34 -6.61 -9.49
N TRP A 68 9.74 -5.42 -9.07
CA TRP A 68 8.85 -4.29 -8.93
C TRP A 68 8.36 -3.85 -10.31
N GLU A 69 7.05 -3.81 -10.46
CA GLU A 69 6.41 -3.19 -11.60
C GLU A 69 5.72 -1.92 -11.07
N PRO A 70 6.19 -0.73 -11.43
CA PRO A 70 5.56 0.50 -10.95
C PRO A 70 4.09 0.57 -11.39
N VAL A 71 3.27 1.22 -10.56
CA VAL A 71 1.87 1.56 -10.89
C VAL A 71 1.68 3.05 -11.10
N PHE A 72 2.74 3.75 -11.54
CA PHE A 72 2.71 5.19 -11.77
C PHE A 72 1.54 5.58 -12.66
N ASP A 73 1.29 4.90 -13.78
CA ASP A 73 0.23 5.25 -14.73
C ASP A 73 -1.20 5.16 -14.17
N LEU A 74 -1.40 4.38 -13.10
CA LEU A 74 -2.71 4.24 -12.45
C LEU A 74 -2.89 5.26 -11.33
N ILE A 75 -1.79 5.59 -10.64
CA ILE A 75 -1.76 6.62 -9.60
C ILE A 75 -1.76 8.01 -10.24
N TRP A 76 -1.08 8.15 -11.36
CA TRP A 76 -1.00 9.32 -12.21
C TRP A 76 -2.28 9.42 -13.03
N GLN A 77 -3.27 10.11 -12.46
CA GLN A 77 -4.29 10.73 -13.30
C GLN A 77 -3.82 12.15 -13.58
N ALA A 78 -3.63 12.49 -14.85
CA ALA A 78 -3.32 13.85 -15.27
C ALA A 78 -4.50 14.77 -14.87
N SER A 79 -4.50 15.25 -13.64
CA SER A 79 -5.18 16.49 -13.30
C SER A 79 -4.43 17.58 -14.06
N THR A 80 -5.14 18.33 -14.89
CA THR A 80 -4.60 19.42 -15.72
C THR A 80 -3.90 20.52 -14.92
N ASP A 81 -3.99 20.51 -13.59
CA ASP A 81 -3.59 21.63 -12.72
C ASP A 81 -2.55 21.30 -11.63
N GLN A 82 -1.99 20.08 -11.58
CA GLN A 82 -0.96 19.76 -10.57
C GLN A 82 0.34 19.24 -11.19
N SER A 83 1.38 20.07 -11.07
CA SER A 83 2.77 19.76 -11.40
C SER A 83 3.52 19.02 -10.28
N ASP A 84 2.84 18.65 -9.20
CA ASP A 84 3.45 17.98 -8.04
C ASP A 84 3.03 16.50 -7.97
N TYR A 85 4.01 15.60 -8.07
CA TYR A 85 3.82 14.15 -8.17
C TYR A 85 3.38 13.57 -6.83
N SER A 86 2.07 13.53 -6.56
CA SER A 86 1.59 13.23 -5.23
C SER A 86 0.25 12.47 -5.22
N LEU A 87 0.09 11.54 -4.27
CA LEU A 87 -1.14 10.72 -4.14
C LEU A 87 -2.34 11.56 -3.72
N THR A 88 -3.50 11.40 -4.35
CA THR A 88 -4.75 11.95 -3.80
C THR A 88 -5.06 11.34 -2.42
N PRO A 89 -5.87 11.99 -1.56
CA PRO A 89 -6.27 11.39 -0.29
C PRO A 89 -6.91 10.00 -0.45
N GLN A 90 -7.73 9.81 -1.48
CA GLN A 90 -8.40 8.54 -1.78
C GLN A 90 -7.42 7.44 -2.21
N GLN A 91 -6.37 7.78 -2.96
CA GLN A 91 -5.28 6.85 -3.27
C GLN A 91 -4.43 6.55 -2.03
N THR A 92 -4.23 7.55 -1.17
CA THR A 92 -3.53 7.39 0.11
C THR A 92 -4.28 6.42 1.03
N LEU A 93 -5.62 6.49 1.08
CA LEU A 93 -6.45 5.51 1.79
C LEU A 93 -6.32 4.09 1.20
N GLN A 94 -6.15 3.95 -0.12
CA GLN A 94 -5.92 2.64 -0.74
C GLN A 94 -4.59 2.03 -0.33
N VAL A 95 -3.53 2.85 -0.32
CA VAL A 95 -2.21 2.45 0.17
C VAL A 95 -2.31 2.02 1.63
N GLU A 96 -3.01 2.81 2.46
CA GLU A 96 -3.20 2.49 3.88
C GLU A 96 -3.92 1.17 4.10
N ARG A 97 -4.99 0.91 3.36
CA ARG A 97 -5.73 -0.35 3.49
C ARG A 97 -4.90 -1.56 3.08
N CYS A 98 -4.08 -1.43 2.03
CA CYS A 98 -3.15 -2.47 1.61
C CYS A 98 -2.03 -2.71 2.65
N ARG A 99 -1.50 -1.62 3.22
CA ARG A 99 -0.47 -1.66 4.28
C ARG A 99 -0.99 -2.37 5.53
N LEU A 100 -2.16 -1.98 6.02
CA LEU A 100 -2.82 -2.61 7.17
C LEU A 100 -3.08 -4.10 6.92
N PHE A 101 -3.59 -4.45 5.74
CA PHE A 101 -3.82 -5.85 5.37
C PHE A 101 -2.54 -6.71 5.44
N LEU A 102 -1.41 -6.21 4.95
CA LEU A 102 -0.13 -6.91 5.08
C LEU A 102 0.30 -7.05 6.54
N SER A 103 0.24 -5.97 7.31
CA SER A 103 0.59 -5.99 8.74
C SER A 103 -0.28 -6.97 9.53
N GLU A 104 -1.59 -6.94 9.32
CA GLU A 104 -2.57 -7.81 9.98
C GLU A 104 -2.37 -9.28 9.64
N ASN A 105 -2.07 -9.59 8.37
CA ASN A 105 -1.74 -10.94 7.97
C ASN A 105 -0.44 -11.42 8.59
N SER A 106 0.55 -10.55 8.73
CA SER A 106 1.88 -10.96 9.16
C SER A 106 2.09 -10.97 10.66
N ARG A 107 1.26 -10.27 11.44
CA ARG A 107 1.43 -10.08 12.90
C ARG A 107 1.54 -11.36 13.73
N GLU A 108 0.96 -12.47 13.27
CA GLU A 108 0.98 -13.75 14.01
C GLU A 108 2.24 -14.58 13.71
N HIS A 109 3.07 -14.17 12.74
CA HIS A 109 4.32 -14.85 12.43
C HIS A 109 5.39 -14.51 13.48
N PRO A 110 6.11 -15.49 14.06
CA PRO A 110 7.08 -15.26 15.13
C PRO A 110 8.15 -14.21 14.81
N ASP A 111 8.64 -14.20 13.57
CA ASP A 111 9.70 -13.28 13.13
C ASP A 111 9.19 -11.91 12.66
N TRP A 112 7.88 -11.62 12.77
CA TRP A 112 7.31 -10.38 12.27
C TRP A 112 7.81 -9.15 13.02
N ASP A 113 7.87 -9.23 14.35
CA ASP A 113 8.15 -8.10 15.22
C ASP A 113 9.55 -7.51 15.01
N ASP A 114 10.52 -8.29 14.56
CA ASP A 114 11.88 -7.79 14.28
C ASP A 114 12.16 -7.65 12.77
N SER A 115 11.14 -7.85 11.92
CA SER A 115 11.32 -7.83 10.47
C SER A 115 11.52 -6.43 9.89
N ALA A 116 12.37 -6.33 8.87
CA ALA A 116 12.51 -5.12 8.05
C ALA A 116 11.19 -4.72 7.36
N ALA A 117 10.36 -5.72 7.02
CA ALA A 117 9.04 -5.53 6.44
C ALA A 117 8.12 -4.74 7.39
N ARG A 118 8.03 -5.12 8.67
CA ARG A 118 7.25 -4.39 9.67
C ARG A 118 7.73 -2.94 9.81
N LEU A 119 9.04 -2.74 9.99
CA LEU A 119 9.62 -1.41 10.13
C LEU A 119 9.32 -0.52 8.93
N PHE A 120 9.40 -1.06 7.72
CA PHE A 120 9.03 -0.35 6.50
C PHE A 120 7.54 0.02 6.48
N LEU A 121 6.64 -0.92 6.79
CA LEU A 121 5.19 -0.64 6.82
C LEU A 121 4.81 0.36 7.93
N GLU A 122 5.55 0.44 9.03
CA GLU A 122 5.33 1.46 10.06
C GLU A 122 5.76 2.85 9.60
N GLN A 123 6.93 2.95 8.96
CA GLN A 123 7.40 4.21 8.37
C GLN A 123 6.44 4.72 7.29
N LEU A 124 5.92 3.81 6.46
CA LEU A 124 4.89 4.15 5.48
C LEU A 124 3.59 4.60 6.16
N GLY A 125 3.19 3.97 7.26
CA GLY A 125 2.03 4.37 8.06
C GLY A 125 2.16 5.80 8.57
N ALA A 126 3.32 6.16 9.14
CA ALA A 126 3.57 7.53 9.58
C ALA A 126 3.51 8.56 8.43
N ALA A 127 4.01 8.19 7.24
CA ALA A 127 3.92 9.03 6.05
C ALA A 127 2.46 9.20 5.57
N VAL A 128 1.67 8.13 5.59
CA VAL A 128 0.23 8.15 5.31
C VAL A 128 -0.50 9.07 6.28
N GLU A 129 -0.29 8.92 7.58
CA GLU A 129 -0.92 9.74 8.61
C GLU A 129 -0.59 11.22 8.42
N SER A 130 0.67 11.54 8.11
CA SER A 130 1.09 12.91 7.82
C SER A 130 0.36 13.47 6.60
N ARG A 131 0.14 12.64 5.57
CA ARG A 131 -0.55 13.04 4.32
C ARG A 131 -2.06 13.19 4.50
N LEU A 132 -2.65 12.38 5.38
CA LEU A 132 -4.06 12.43 5.76
C LEU A 132 -4.31 13.33 6.97
N ARG A 133 -3.39 14.24 7.30
CA ARG A 133 -3.57 15.17 8.42
C ARG A 133 -4.82 16.02 8.22
N GLY A 134 -5.74 15.96 9.17
CA GLY A 134 -7.03 16.66 9.10
C GLY A 134 -8.10 15.92 8.30
N TRP A 135 -7.80 14.74 7.74
CA TRP A 135 -8.81 13.87 7.15
C TRP A 135 -9.75 13.35 8.24
N PRO A 136 -11.08 13.34 8.01
CA PRO A 136 -12.03 12.90 9.03
C PRO A 136 -11.84 11.43 9.38
N THR A 137 -12.05 11.09 10.64
CA THR A 137 -12.11 9.70 11.14
C THR A 137 -13.55 9.28 11.45
N SER A 138 -13.78 7.98 11.49
CA SER A 138 -15.04 7.35 11.89
C SER A 138 -14.75 6.11 12.73
N PRO A 139 -15.69 5.64 13.57
CA PRO A 139 -15.56 4.34 14.22
C PRO A 139 -15.28 3.25 13.18
N GLY A 140 -14.29 2.40 13.46
CA GLY A 140 -13.90 1.25 12.65
C GLY A 140 -14.79 0.03 12.91
N GLU A 141 -14.40 -1.12 12.34
CA GLU A 141 -15.10 -2.40 12.58
C GLU A 141 -14.92 -2.88 14.02
N ASP A 142 -13.73 -2.65 14.60
CA ASP A 142 -13.41 -3.06 15.96
C ASP A 142 -13.85 -2.00 17.00
N PRO A 143 -14.50 -2.41 18.10
CA PRO A 143 -14.95 -1.48 19.14
C PRO A 143 -13.80 -0.64 19.71
N GLY A 144 -13.97 0.69 19.68
CA GLY A 144 -12.98 1.64 20.21
C GLY A 144 -11.85 2.01 19.23
N VAL A 145 -11.80 1.38 18.05
CA VAL A 145 -10.88 1.75 16.97
C VAL A 145 -11.52 2.84 16.12
N PHE A 146 -10.75 3.88 15.79
CA PHE A 146 -11.14 4.90 14.83
C PHE A 146 -10.27 4.78 13.58
N GLU A 147 -10.91 4.80 12.43
CA GLU A 147 -10.27 4.69 11.13
C GLU A 147 -10.49 5.96 10.32
N PHE A 148 -9.64 6.21 9.32
CA PHE A 148 -9.90 7.26 8.36
C PHE A 148 -11.21 7.00 7.62
N ARG A 149 -12.05 8.02 7.49
CA ARG A 149 -13.32 7.91 6.77
C ARG A 149 -13.08 7.46 5.33
N GLY A 150 -13.73 6.38 4.93
CA GLY A 150 -13.60 5.79 3.60
C GLY A 150 -12.48 4.76 3.47
N LEU A 151 -11.72 4.46 4.54
CA LEU A 151 -10.71 3.40 4.55
C LEU A 151 -11.33 2.02 4.26
N SER A 152 -12.50 1.73 4.83
CA SER A 152 -13.25 0.50 4.60
C SER A 152 -13.76 0.32 3.16
N ASN A 153 -13.83 1.41 2.38
CA ASN A 153 -14.20 1.34 0.96
C ASN A 153 -13.02 0.93 0.07
N ALA A 154 -11.79 0.98 0.59
CA ALA A 154 -10.59 0.58 -0.14
C ALA A 154 -10.40 -0.95 -0.11
N LEU A 155 -9.74 -1.48 -1.14
CA LEU A 155 -9.57 -2.92 -1.30
C LEU A 155 -8.30 -3.41 -0.60
N PRO A 156 -8.36 -4.31 0.41
CA PRO A 156 -7.15 -4.81 1.07
C PRO A 156 -6.22 -5.57 0.10
N ARG A 157 -6.80 -6.33 -0.82
CA ARG A 157 -6.09 -7.09 -1.87
C ARG A 157 -6.21 -6.39 -3.23
N TRP A 158 -5.75 -5.14 -3.29
CA TRP A 158 -5.83 -4.32 -4.48
C TRP A 158 -5.09 -4.94 -5.68
N THR A 159 -5.67 -4.78 -6.87
CA THR A 159 -5.04 -5.14 -8.14
C THR A 159 -5.22 -4.04 -9.17
N ARG A 160 -4.34 -4.00 -10.18
CA ARG A 160 -4.43 -3.09 -11.33
C ARG A 160 -5.80 -3.18 -12.00
N SER A 161 -6.35 -4.40 -12.12
CA SER A 161 -7.66 -4.65 -12.72
C SER A 161 -8.83 -4.07 -11.92
N SER A 162 -8.68 -3.99 -10.60
CA SER A 162 -9.69 -3.41 -9.71
C SER A 162 -9.73 -1.88 -9.81
N GLY A 163 -8.61 -1.24 -10.16
CA GLY A 163 -8.47 0.21 -10.15
C GLY A 163 -8.71 0.79 -8.75
N PHE A 164 -9.21 2.02 -8.65
CA PHE A 164 -9.54 2.65 -7.37
C PHE A 164 -11.07 2.80 -7.24
N PRO A 165 -11.80 1.81 -6.68
CA PRO A 165 -13.27 1.86 -6.58
C PRO A 165 -13.81 3.12 -5.90
N GLN A 166 -13.11 3.61 -4.89
CA GLN A 166 -13.44 4.82 -4.15
C GLN A 166 -13.40 6.10 -5.00
N LEU A 167 -12.70 6.10 -6.13
CA LEU A 167 -12.71 7.22 -7.08
C LEU A 167 -13.95 7.18 -7.99
N ARG A 168 -14.58 6.01 -8.15
CA ARG A 168 -15.79 5.85 -8.99
C ARG A 168 -17.04 6.40 -8.30
N SER A 169 -17.05 6.45 -6.98
CA SER A 169 -18.17 6.96 -6.18
C SER A 169 -18.28 8.48 -6.20
N SER A 170 -17.17 9.19 -6.43
CA SER A 170 -17.11 10.66 -6.46
C SER A 170 -17.76 11.24 -7.72
N THR A 171 -17.68 10.53 -8.84
CA THR A 171 -18.15 11.01 -10.16
C THR A 171 -19.68 11.04 -10.26
N THR A 172 -20.39 10.26 -9.44
CA THR A 172 -21.86 10.23 -9.43
C THR A 172 -22.45 11.35 -8.57
N GLN A 173 -21.71 11.92 -7.62
CA GLN A 173 -22.21 13.00 -6.76
C GLN A 173 -22.10 14.39 -7.39
N GLU A 174 -21.15 14.63 -8.29
CA GLU A 174 -21.01 15.93 -8.98
C GLU A 174 -21.99 16.15 -10.13
N GLN A 175 -22.71 15.13 -10.60
CA GLN A 175 -23.75 15.28 -11.64
C GLN A 175 -25.17 15.45 -11.07
N ALA A 176 -25.32 15.54 -9.75
CA ALA A 176 -26.62 15.62 -9.09
C ALA A 176 -26.78 16.89 -8.23
N SER A 177 -25.96 17.93 -8.43
CA SER A 177 -26.08 19.23 -7.76
C SER A 177 -26.28 20.37 -8.76
#